data_AF-A0A7W1HIJ2-F1
#
_entry.id   AF-A0A7W1HIJ2-F1
#
_cell.length_a   1.000
_cell.length_b   1.000
_cell.length_c   1.000
_cell.angle_alpha   90.00
_cell.angle_beta   90.00
_cell.angle_gamma   90.00
#
_symmetry.space_group_name_H-M   'P 1'
#
loop_
_entity.id
_entity.type
_entity.pdbx_description
1 polymer ?
#
loop_
_entity_poly.entity_id
_entity_poly.type
_entity_poly.pdbx_seq_one_letter_code
_entity_poly.pdbx_strand_id
1 'polypeptide(L)'
;SAPTRPTIPPGLTDISVSDVAADALPGQGAPIQASPDEGAHIGAIEIPKIDLLIYMYEGVQLTTLDQGPAHWPGTALPGQAGNTVFAGHRTSMNAAFADLDQLEEGDQVIFHNADGDHTYEVEYTEIVDPSALWIADQTEEATATLFACHPKGSVSQRIVVRLRAAEPGPHRGRAAGLIPS
;
A
#
# COMPACT_ATOMS: atom_id res chain seq x y z
N SER A 1 41.59 2.24 -34.94
CA SER A 1 41.37 1.77 -33.56
C SER A 1 40.65 2.85 -32.76
N ALA A 2 39.55 2.44 -32.12
CA ALA A 2 38.72 3.10 -31.09
C ALA A 2 38.09 4.49 -31.41
N PRO A 3 36.75 4.63 -31.32
CA PRO A 3 36.06 5.92 -31.39
C PRO A 3 36.05 6.65 -30.03
N THR A 4 36.40 7.93 -30.05
CA THR A 4 36.29 8.83 -28.90
C THR A 4 34.84 9.27 -28.71
N ARG A 5 34.37 9.15 -27.47
CA ARG A 5 33.05 9.48 -26.93
C ARG A 5 32.49 10.82 -27.42
N PRO A 6 31.22 10.91 -27.86
CA PRO A 6 30.56 12.19 -28.13
C PRO A 6 30.18 12.92 -26.83
N THR A 7 30.52 14.21 -26.81
CA THR A 7 30.15 15.22 -25.81
C THR A 7 28.67 15.55 -25.92
N ILE A 8 27.93 15.55 -24.80
CA ILE A 8 26.53 15.97 -24.73
C ILE A 8 26.49 17.49 -24.43
N PRO A 9 25.77 18.31 -25.23
CA PRO A 9 25.62 19.75 -24.98
C PRO A 9 24.62 20.04 -23.84
N PRO A 10 24.68 21.23 -23.21
CA PRO A 10 23.88 21.57 -22.03
C PRO A 10 22.47 22.06 -22.41
N GLY A 11 21.51 21.76 -21.55
CA GLY A 11 20.22 22.45 -21.51
C GLY A 11 19.01 21.53 -21.69
N LEU A 12 18.48 21.03 -20.57
CA LEU A 12 17.04 20.95 -20.30
C LEU A 12 16.88 21.12 -18.79
N THR A 13 16.76 22.39 -18.42
CA THR A 13 15.90 22.93 -17.35
C THR A 13 15.67 22.06 -16.11
N ASP A 14 16.42 22.42 -15.08
CA ASP A 14 15.94 22.72 -13.72
C ASP A 14 14.44 22.50 -13.51
N ILE A 15 14.09 21.37 -12.89
CA ILE A 15 12.85 21.30 -12.10
C ILE A 15 13.31 21.36 -10.65
N SER A 16 13.40 22.58 -10.13
CA SER A 16 13.48 22.85 -8.70
C SER A 16 12.36 22.08 -7.99
N VAL A 17 12.71 21.00 -7.32
CA VAL A 17 11.81 20.17 -6.49
C VAL A 17 11.46 20.83 -5.15
N SER A 18 11.50 22.17 -5.09
CA SER A 18 11.39 22.89 -3.82
C SER A 18 9.95 23.26 -3.42
N ASP A 19 8.93 22.96 -4.24
CA ASP A 19 7.55 23.38 -3.97
C ASP A 19 6.50 22.27 -4.15
N VAL A 20 6.80 21.04 -3.70
CA VAL A 20 5.76 20.08 -3.33
C VAL A 20 5.86 19.81 -1.84
N ALA A 21 5.42 20.78 -1.04
CA ALA A 21 5.03 20.51 0.33
C ALA A 21 3.82 19.57 0.26
N ALA A 22 4.10 18.27 0.18
CA ALA A 22 3.11 17.22 0.16
C ALA A 22 2.32 17.32 1.46
N ASP A 23 1.01 17.51 1.32
CA ASP A 23 -0.01 17.27 2.33
C ASP A 23 -0.06 15.76 2.63
N ALA A 24 1.07 15.26 3.14
CA ALA A 24 1.26 13.91 3.60
C ALA A 24 0.79 13.86 5.06
N LEU A 25 0.31 12.69 5.50
CA LEU A 25 -0.23 12.48 6.84
C LEU A 25 0.61 13.19 7.94
N PRO A 26 -0.01 13.95 8.87
CA PRO A 26 0.73 14.71 9.88
C PRO A 26 1.43 13.77 10.88
N GLY A 27 2.75 13.93 10.98
CA GLY A 27 3.70 13.09 11.74
C GLY A 27 5.13 13.00 11.16
N GLN A 28 5.44 13.84 10.15
CA GLN A 28 6.61 13.75 9.28
C GLN A 28 7.89 14.29 9.92
N GLY A 29 8.74 13.41 10.45
CA GLY A 29 10.14 13.71 10.79
C GLY A 29 11.17 13.09 9.84
N ALA A 30 10.74 12.16 8.98
CA ALA A 30 11.57 11.59 7.92
C ALA A 30 11.10 12.13 6.57
N PRO A 31 12.01 12.50 5.65
CA PRO A 31 11.62 12.85 4.30
C PRO A 31 11.07 11.59 3.63
N ILE A 32 9.75 11.48 3.50
CA ILE A 32 9.15 10.49 2.61
C ILE A 32 9.50 10.98 1.20
N GLN A 33 10.43 10.30 0.54
CA GLN A 33 10.71 10.60 -0.86
C GLN A 33 9.47 10.28 -1.67
N ALA A 34 8.96 11.27 -2.41
CA ALA A 34 7.92 11.04 -3.40
C ALA A 34 8.38 9.93 -4.36
N SER A 35 7.49 8.98 -4.63
CA SER A 35 7.76 7.94 -5.61
C SER A 35 7.71 8.55 -7.02
N PRO A 36 8.58 8.10 -7.95
CA PRO A 36 8.50 8.51 -9.35
C PRO A 36 7.17 8.09 -10.01
N ASP A 37 6.48 7.11 -9.42
CA ASP A 37 5.21 6.56 -9.87
C ASP A 37 4.01 7.03 -9.01
N GLU A 38 4.12 8.17 -8.31
CA GLU A 38 3.03 8.72 -7.50
C GLU A 38 1.70 8.78 -8.28
N GLY A 39 0.64 8.25 -7.68
CA GLY A 39 -0.71 8.17 -8.25
C GLY A 39 -0.88 7.04 -9.28
N ALA A 40 0.16 6.26 -9.58
CA ALA A 40 0.05 5.12 -10.48
C ALA A 40 -0.80 4.00 -9.86
N HIS A 41 -1.58 3.34 -10.70
CA HIS A 41 -2.34 2.16 -10.30
C HIS A 41 -1.43 0.94 -10.21
N ILE A 42 -1.35 0.32 -9.03
CA ILE A 42 -0.43 -0.80 -8.76
C ILE A 42 -1.13 -2.15 -8.54
N GLY A 43 -2.46 -2.17 -8.51
CA GLY A 43 -3.22 -3.38 -8.28
C GLY A 43 -4.57 -3.15 -7.62
N ALA A 44 -5.20 -4.20 -7.10
CA ALA A 44 -6.39 -4.12 -6.28
C ALA A 44 -6.21 -4.84 -4.94
N ILE A 45 -6.96 -4.42 -3.93
CA ILE A 45 -7.08 -5.11 -2.65
C ILE A 45 -8.51 -5.63 -2.49
N GLU A 46 -8.63 -6.89 -2.09
CA GLU A 46 -9.87 -7.55 -1.73
C GLU A 46 -9.86 -7.94 -0.24
N ILE A 47 -10.91 -7.58 0.49
CA ILE A 47 -11.11 -8.00 1.88
C ILE A 47 -12.53 -8.56 2.00
N PRO A 48 -12.72 -9.89 1.83
CA PRO A 48 -14.05 -10.50 1.75
C PRO A 48 -14.93 -10.28 2.99
N LYS A 49 -14.32 -10.22 4.18
CA LYS A 49 -15.03 -10.03 5.47
C LYS A 49 -15.85 -8.74 5.50
N ILE A 50 -15.38 -7.70 4.80
CA ILE A 50 -16.00 -6.37 4.78
C ILE A 50 -16.50 -5.98 3.38
N ASP A 51 -16.61 -6.95 2.46
CA ASP A 51 -17.06 -6.75 1.07
C ASP A 51 -16.30 -5.63 0.32
N LEU A 52 -14.98 -5.54 0.57
CA LEU A 52 -14.12 -4.54 -0.06
C LEU A 52 -13.43 -5.15 -1.28
N LEU A 53 -13.56 -4.50 -2.44
CA LEU A 53 -12.73 -4.73 -3.61
C LEU A 53 -12.46 -3.38 -4.28
N ILE A 54 -11.23 -2.87 -4.17
CA ILE A 54 -10.87 -1.54 -4.66
C ILE A 54 -9.44 -1.48 -5.20
N TYR A 55 -9.22 -0.59 -6.15
CA TYR A 55 -7.90 -0.31 -6.70
C TYR A 55 -6.97 0.37 -5.69
N MET A 56 -5.69 0.04 -5.81
CA MET A 56 -4.58 0.53 -5.01
C MET A 56 -3.69 1.45 -5.84
N TYR A 57 -3.10 2.43 -5.19
CA TYR A 57 -2.30 3.46 -5.82
C TYR A 57 -0.94 3.60 -5.14
N GLU A 58 0.09 3.96 -5.89
CA GLU A 58 1.42 4.25 -5.36
C GLU A 58 1.48 5.68 -4.82
N GLY A 59 2.08 5.89 -3.65
CA GLY A 59 2.28 7.22 -3.07
C GLY A 59 1.40 7.50 -1.84
N VAL A 60 1.71 8.57 -1.13
CA VAL A 60 1.03 8.95 0.13
C VAL A 60 0.54 10.40 0.14
N GLN A 61 0.46 11.04 -1.03
CA GLN A 61 -0.18 12.34 -1.13
C GLN A 61 -1.69 12.23 -0.90
N LEU A 62 -2.27 13.30 -0.37
CA LEU A 62 -3.72 13.36 -0.13
C LEU A 62 -4.53 13.06 -1.41
N THR A 63 -4.08 13.56 -2.57
CA THR A 63 -4.69 13.31 -3.88
C THR A 63 -4.68 11.83 -4.29
N THR A 64 -3.72 11.05 -3.80
CA THR A 64 -3.63 9.61 -4.03
C THR A 64 -4.55 8.87 -3.05
N LEU A 65 -4.51 9.22 -1.77
CA LEU A 65 -5.39 8.67 -0.74
C LEU A 65 -6.88 8.89 -1.01
N ASP A 66 -7.23 10.01 -1.65
CA ASP A 66 -8.60 10.31 -2.05
C ASP A 66 -9.13 9.37 -3.13
N GLN A 67 -8.26 8.69 -3.88
CA GLN A 67 -8.63 7.72 -4.91
C GLN A 67 -8.81 6.30 -4.36
N GLY A 68 -8.10 5.94 -3.29
CA GLY A 68 -8.17 4.60 -2.69
C GLY A 68 -7.00 4.32 -1.76
N PRO A 69 -6.81 3.06 -1.35
CA PRO A 69 -5.63 2.62 -0.60
C PRO A 69 -4.33 3.01 -1.31
N ALA A 70 -3.45 3.66 -0.56
CA ALA A 70 -2.25 4.30 -1.07
C ALA A 70 -1.02 3.65 -0.44
N HIS A 71 -0.14 3.11 -1.28
CA HIS A 71 1.07 2.41 -0.87
C HIS A 71 2.13 3.40 -0.39
N TRP A 72 2.75 3.09 0.75
CA TRP A 72 3.80 3.91 1.32
C TRP A 72 5.12 3.73 0.53
N PRO A 73 5.65 4.79 -0.11
CA PRO A 73 6.89 4.71 -0.88
C PRO A 73 8.08 4.20 -0.06
N GLY A 74 8.84 3.27 -0.63
CA GLY A 74 10.00 2.67 0.00
C GLY A 74 9.70 1.47 0.91
N THR A 75 8.43 1.09 1.05
CA THR A 75 8.03 -0.18 1.65
C THR A 75 7.95 -1.27 0.57
N ALA A 76 7.95 -2.55 0.97
CA ALA A 76 7.92 -3.66 0.03
C ALA A 76 6.60 -3.67 -0.76
N LEU A 77 6.59 -4.25 -1.97
CA LEU A 77 5.33 -4.49 -2.69
C LEU A 77 4.67 -5.79 -2.20
N PRO A 78 3.33 -5.95 -2.36
CA PRO A 78 2.67 -7.20 -2.00
C PRO A 78 3.30 -8.41 -2.67
N GLY A 79 3.65 -9.41 -1.88
CA GLY A 79 4.26 -10.67 -2.33
C GLY A 79 5.79 -10.68 -2.25
N GLN A 80 6.41 -9.54 -1.97
CA GLN A 80 7.86 -9.44 -1.73
C GLN A 80 8.18 -9.61 -0.25
N ALA A 81 9.39 -10.07 0.04
CA ALA A 81 9.92 -10.06 1.40
C ALA A 81 10.01 -8.62 1.92
N GLY A 82 9.53 -8.38 3.14
CA GLY A 82 9.38 -7.04 3.69
C GLY A 82 7.95 -6.79 4.17
N ASN A 83 7.71 -5.54 4.55
CA ASN A 83 6.41 -5.08 5.02
C ASN A 83 5.85 -4.13 3.97
N THR A 84 4.76 -4.51 3.30
CA THR A 84 4.03 -3.60 2.41
C THR A 84 3.02 -2.78 3.19
N VAL A 85 3.04 -1.46 3.04
CA VAL A 85 2.24 -0.58 3.90
C VAL A 85 1.25 0.20 3.07
N PHE A 86 -0.03 0.11 3.43
CA PHE A 86 -1.11 0.84 2.79
C PHE A 86 -1.82 1.75 3.77
N ALA A 87 -1.88 3.02 3.41
CA ALA A 87 -2.69 4.02 4.06
C ALA A 87 -4.06 4.10 3.36
N GLY A 88 -5.13 4.37 4.11
CA GLY A 88 -6.43 4.62 3.52
C GLY A 88 -7.33 5.46 4.42
N HIS A 89 -8.33 6.10 3.80
CA HIS A 89 -9.31 6.90 4.54
C HIS A 89 -10.23 6.02 5.38
N ARG A 90 -10.47 6.43 6.62
CA ARG A 90 -11.44 5.80 7.52
C ARG A 90 -12.88 6.31 7.31
N THR A 91 -13.04 7.55 6.87
CA THR A 91 -14.34 8.23 6.88
C THR A 91 -14.53 9.17 5.69
N SER A 92 -13.42 9.70 5.15
CA SER A 92 -13.41 10.63 4.02
C SER A 92 -13.61 9.91 2.68
N MET A 93 -13.17 10.50 1.57
CA MET A 93 -13.37 9.99 0.21
C MET A 93 -13.01 8.51 0.07
N ASN A 94 -13.88 7.76 -0.61
CA ASN A 94 -13.90 6.30 -0.77
C ASN A 94 -14.00 5.47 0.52
N ALA A 95 -13.54 5.99 1.67
CA ALA A 95 -13.56 5.36 2.97
C ALA A 95 -13.14 3.88 2.93
N ALA A 96 -12.14 3.56 2.11
CA ALA A 96 -11.77 2.18 1.77
C ALA A 96 -11.46 1.33 3.01
N PHE A 97 -10.99 1.96 4.08
CA PHE A 97 -10.63 1.32 5.34
C PHE A 97 -11.59 1.66 6.49
N ALA A 98 -12.82 2.08 6.18
CA ALA A 98 -13.83 2.42 7.18
C ALA A 98 -14.04 1.32 8.20
N ASP A 99 -13.99 0.06 7.76
CA ASP A 99 -14.43 -1.09 8.54
C ASP A 99 -13.29 -2.04 8.92
N LEU A 100 -12.03 -1.59 8.94
CA LEU A 100 -10.94 -2.44 9.44
C LEU A 100 -11.11 -2.83 10.93
N ASP A 101 -11.98 -2.17 11.68
CA ASP A 101 -12.32 -2.56 13.06
C ASP A 101 -13.16 -3.85 13.13
N GLN A 102 -13.69 -4.31 12.00
CA GLN A 102 -14.43 -5.57 11.89
C GLN A 102 -13.52 -6.77 11.58
N LEU A 103 -12.23 -6.53 11.30
CA LEU A 103 -11.26 -7.58 10.99
C LEU A 103 -10.76 -8.25 12.27
N GLU A 104 -10.74 -9.57 12.24
CA GLU A 104 -10.32 -10.45 13.31
C GLU A 104 -9.13 -11.31 12.86
N GLU A 105 -8.37 -11.86 13.81
CA GLU A 105 -7.26 -12.77 13.52
C GLU A 105 -7.72 -13.91 12.59
N GLY A 106 -6.96 -14.16 11.53
CA GLY A 106 -7.24 -15.18 10.52
C GLY A 106 -8.15 -14.74 9.37
N ASP A 107 -8.74 -13.54 9.41
CA ASP A 107 -9.45 -12.99 8.25
C ASP A 107 -8.47 -12.76 7.08
N GLN A 108 -8.94 -12.97 5.85
CA GLN A 108 -8.10 -12.87 4.66
C GLN A 108 -8.11 -11.49 4.02
N VAL A 109 -6.94 -11.09 3.53
CA VAL A 109 -6.72 -9.91 2.69
C VAL A 109 -5.96 -10.35 1.45
N ILE A 110 -6.48 -10.07 0.27
CA ILE A 110 -5.89 -10.51 -1.00
C ILE A 110 -5.44 -9.27 -1.78
N PHE A 111 -4.18 -9.28 -2.20
CA PHE A 111 -3.61 -8.26 -3.07
C PHE A 111 -3.48 -8.82 -4.49
N HIS A 112 -4.09 -8.15 -5.45
CA HIS A 112 -4.00 -8.46 -6.87
C HIS A 112 -3.04 -7.47 -7.53
N ASN A 113 -1.90 -7.90 -8.02
CA ASN A 113 -0.97 -7.05 -8.75
C ASN A 113 -0.51 -7.73 -10.05
N ALA A 114 0.48 -7.13 -10.74
CA ALA A 114 1.00 -7.69 -11.98
C ALA A 114 1.77 -9.02 -11.79
N ASP A 115 2.27 -9.28 -10.58
CA ASP A 115 3.04 -10.48 -10.24
C ASP A 115 2.13 -11.65 -9.83
N GLY A 116 0.90 -11.36 -9.39
CA GLY A 116 -0.16 -12.33 -9.15
C GLY A 116 -1.09 -11.96 -8.01
N ASP A 117 -1.79 -12.97 -7.50
CA ASP A 117 -2.64 -12.88 -6.33
C ASP A 117 -1.83 -13.28 -5.09
N HIS A 118 -1.79 -12.40 -4.09
CA HIS A 118 -1.07 -12.62 -2.83
C HIS A 118 -2.06 -12.57 -1.67
N THR A 119 -2.30 -13.72 -1.05
CA THR A 119 -3.19 -13.83 0.11
C THR A 119 -2.42 -13.63 1.41
N TYR A 120 -2.96 -12.81 2.29
CA TYR A 120 -2.48 -12.55 3.63
C TYR A 120 -3.58 -12.86 4.63
N GLU A 121 -3.18 -13.14 5.86
CA GLU A 121 -4.08 -13.32 7.01
C GLU A 121 -3.82 -12.23 8.04
N VAL A 122 -4.89 -11.75 8.67
CA VAL A 122 -4.81 -10.82 9.80
C VAL A 122 -4.14 -11.51 10.98
N GLU A 123 -3.06 -10.91 11.48
CA GLU A 123 -2.42 -11.31 12.73
C GLU A 123 -3.06 -10.60 13.91
N TYR A 124 -3.20 -9.27 13.83
CA TYR A 124 -3.83 -8.47 14.87
C TYR A 124 -4.27 -7.10 14.36
N THR A 125 -5.16 -6.49 15.15
CA THR A 125 -5.61 -5.10 14.98
C THR A 125 -5.31 -4.32 16.26
N GLU A 126 -4.67 -3.15 16.12
CA GLU A 126 -4.28 -2.30 17.25
C GLU A 126 -4.56 -0.81 16.98
N ILE A 127 -4.81 -0.04 18.05
CA ILE A 127 -4.88 1.42 18.00
C ILE A 127 -3.57 2.01 18.51
N VAL A 128 -2.91 2.82 17.68
CA VAL A 128 -1.59 3.40 17.96
C VAL A 128 -1.59 4.93 17.86
N ASP A 129 -0.55 5.55 18.41
CA ASP A 129 -0.29 6.99 18.24
C ASP A 129 0.03 7.33 16.77
N PRO A 130 -0.37 8.52 16.27
CA PRO A 130 -0.07 8.95 14.90
C PRO A 130 1.43 8.99 14.55
N SER A 131 2.30 9.07 15.55
CA SER A 131 3.76 9.07 15.40
C SER A 131 4.39 7.66 15.40
N ALA A 132 3.59 6.60 15.42
CA ALA A 132 4.04 5.21 15.39
C ALA A 132 4.61 4.83 14.01
N LEU A 133 5.81 5.32 13.67
CA LEU A 133 6.45 5.04 12.37
C LEU A 133 6.93 3.59 12.23
N TRP A 134 7.10 2.87 13.35
CA TRP A 134 7.49 1.46 13.38
C TRP A 134 6.54 0.54 12.62
N ILE A 135 5.30 0.98 12.35
CA ILE A 135 4.33 0.23 11.54
C ILE A 135 4.82 -0.01 10.11
N ALA A 136 5.82 0.76 9.65
CA ALA A 136 6.44 0.62 8.34
C ALA A 136 7.79 -0.11 8.35
N ASP A 137 8.25 -0.56 9.52
CA ASP A 137 9.50 -1.31 9.62
C ASP A 137 9.42 -2.58 8.76
N GLN A 138 10.49 -2.82 8.01
CA GLN A 138 10.59 -3.96 7.10
C GLN A 138 10.88 -5.25 7.86
N THR A 139 10.31 -6.35 7.36
CA THR A 139 10.47 -7.70 7.90
C THR A 139 11.31 -8.57 6.97
N GLU A 140 11.82 -9.69 7.50
CA GLU A 140 12.51 -10.69 6.66
C GLU A 140 11.52 -11.49 5.80
N GLU A 141 10.31 -11.68 6.30
CA GLU A 141 9.21 -12.37 5.61
C GLU A 141 8.27 -11.36 4.95
N ALA A 142 7.39 -11.85 4.06
CA ALA A 142 6.34 -11.05 3.46
C ALA A 142 5.23 -10.76 4.49
N THR A 143 5.12 -9.49 4.89
CA THR A 143 4.07 -8.97 5.77
C THR A 143 3.40 -7.77 5.12
N ALA A 144 2.21 -7.43 5.59
CA ALA A 144 1.51 -6.24 5.16
C ALA A 144 0.92 -5.49 6.34
N THR A 145 0.79 -4.18 6.20
CA THR A 145 0.22 -3.30 7.21
C THR A 145 -0.80 -2.39 6.56
N LEU A 146 -2.05 -2.50 6.98
CA LEU A 146 -3.11 -1.57 6.60
C LEU A 146 -3.33 -0.58 7.74
N PHE A 147 -3.42 0.71 7.46
CA PHE A 147 -3.72 1.67 8.51
C PHE A 147 -4.59 2.83 8.05
N ALA A 148 -5.36 3.36 9.00
CA ALA A 148 -6.28 4.48 8.79
C ALA A 148 -6.40 5.35 10.05
N CYS A 149 -6.97 6.54 9.91
CA CYS A 149 -7.29 7.40 11.06
C CYS A 149 -8.32 6.75 12.01
N HIS A 150 -8.19 7.00 13.30
CA HIS A 150 -9.10 6.49 14.33
C HIS A 150 -9.30 7.53 15.47
N PRO A 151 -10.49 7.58 16.10
CA PRO A 151 -11.77 6.94 15.70
C PRO A 151 -12.36 7.55 14.42
N LYS A 152 -13.45 6.96 13.90
CA LYS A 152 -14.18 7.49 12.72
C LYS A 152 -14.49 8.99 12.92
N GLY A 153 -14.15 9.82 11.93
CA GLY A 153 -14.28 11.29 12.02
C GLY A 153 -13.21 12.02 12.84
N SER A 154 -12.18 11.34 13.32
CA SER A 154 -11.04 11.91 14.04
C SER A 154 -9.71 11.45 13.44
N VAL A 155 -8.65 12.22 13.66
CA VAL A 155 -7.26 11.90 13.29
C VAL A 155 -6.35 11.72 14.52
N SER A 156 -6.95 11.61 15.71
CA SER A 156 -6.24 11.55 16.99
C SER A 156 -5.35 10.32 17.15
N GLN A 157 -5.74 9.19 16.55
CA GLN A 157 -5.03 7.93 16.59
C GLN A 157 -5.02 7.27 15.21
N ARG A 158 -4.36 6.14 15.10
CA ARG A 158 -4.42 5.27 13.93
C ARG A 158 -4.91 3.90 14.36
N ILE A 159 -5.72 3.29 13.53
CA ILE A 159 -5.98 1.85 13.58
C ILE A 159 -5.06 1.17 12.59
N VAL A 160 -4.39 0.13 13.05
CA VAL A 160 -3.39 -0.63 12.30
C VAL A 160 -3.83 -2.08 12.30
N VAL A 161 -3.85 -2.69 11.12
CA VAL A 161 -4.06 -4.11 10.93
C VAL A 161 -2.77 -4.70 10.40
N ARG A 162 -2.17 -5.59 11.18
CA ARG A 162 -0.98 -6.34 10.79
C ARG A 162 -1.39 -7.63 10.11
N LEU A 163 -0.74 -7.91 8.99
CA LEU A 163 -1.00 -9.06 8.14
C LEU A 163 0.30 -9.85 7.93
N ARG A 164 0.19 -11.17 7.91
CA ARG A 164 1.26 -12.06 7.45
C ARG A 164 0.86 -12.72 6.15
N ALA A 165 1.82 -13.02 5.28
CA ALA A 165 1.54 -13.82 4.11
C ALA A 165 0.94 -15.17 4.53
N ALA A 166 -0.19 -15.55 3.93
CA ALA A 166 -0.67 -16.91 4.06
C ALA A 166 0.38 -17.80 3.38
N GLU A 167 0.77 -18.90 4.03
CA GLU A 167 1.56 -19.92 3.33
C GLU A 167 0.82 -20.26 2.02
N PRO A 168 1.51 -20.44 0.89
CA PRO A 168 0.86 -20.83 -0.35
C PRO A 168 0.18 -22.18 -0.14
N GLY A 169 -1.10 -22.15 0.23
CA GLY A 169 -1.96 -23.31 0.22
C GLY A 169 -1.97 -23.86 -1.21
N PRO A 170 -2.10 -25.19 -1.39
CA PRO A 170 -2.08 -25.78 -2.71
C PRO A 170 -3.12 -25.07 -3.56
N HIS A 171 -2.66 -24.33 -4.57
CA HIS A 171 -3.53 -23.54 -5.44
C HIS A 171 -4.66 -24.45 -5.90
N ARG A 172 -5.87 -24.24 -5.35
CA ARG A 172 -7.07 -24.85 -5.89
C ARG A 172 -7.38 -24.05 -7.14
N GLY A 173 -6.64 -24.36 -8.20
CA GLY A 173 -6.83 -23.77 -9.50
C GLY A 173 -8.33 -23.79 -9.80
N ARG A 174 -8.89 -22.61 -10.08
CA ARG A 174 -10.20 -22.51 -10.71
C ARG A 174 -10.12 -23.42 -11.93
N ALA A 175 -10.82 -24.54 -11.88
CA ALA A 175 -10.96 -25.43 -13.01
C ALA A 175 -11.58 -24.60 -14.14
N ALA A 176 -10.74 -24.19 -15.11
CA ALA A 176 -11.22 -23.74 -16.39
C ALA A 176 -12.07 -24.90 -16.93
N GLY A 177 -13.37 -24.66 -17.04
CA GLY A 177 -14.35 -25.64 -17.46
C GLY A 177 -13.89 -26.31 -18.76
N LEU A 178 -13.72 -27.62 -18.68
CA LEU A 178 -13.63 -28.52 -19.81
C LEU A 178 -14.88 -28.32 -20.67
N ILE A 179 -14.74 -27.78 -21.88
CA ILE A 179 -15.79 -27.80 -22.90
C ILE A 179 -15.60 -29.12 -23.67
N PRO A 180 -16.47 -30.14 -23.52
CA PRO A 180 -16.39 -31.33 -24.34
C PRO A 180 -16.80 -31.06 -25.80
N SER A 181 -16.31 -31.95 -26.66
CA SER A 181 -16.09 -31.87 -28.11
C SER A 181 -17.24 -31.42 -29.01
#